data_AF-A0AAW1SNA9-F1
#
_entry.id   AF-A0AAW1SNA9-F1
#
_cell.length_a   1.000
_cell.length_b   1.000
_cell.length_c   1.000
_cell.angle_alpha   90.00
_cell.angle_beta   90.00
_cell.angle_gamma   90.00
#
_symmetry.space_group_name_H-M   'P 1'
#
loop_
_entity.id
_entity.type
_entity.pdbx_description
1 polymer ?
#
loop_
_entity_poly.entity_id
_entity_poly.type
_entity_poly.pdbx_seq_one_letter_code
_entity_poly.pdbx_strand_id
1 'polypeptide(L)'
;MALAGRLSSGKSSILGLCRQVAPSVGLRSASTDSFTKRERGEETAHFKREEARMLKELLNKVKKSADEGDSEGAAAHKKADTEALKKIVGKYNMSETDLDAVVAWKYA
;
A
#
# COMPACT_ATOMS: atom_id res chain seq x y z
N MET A 1 18.20 21.11 -58.49
CA MET A 1 19.11 22.21 -58.87
C MET A 1 19.42 23.04 -57.64
N ALA A 2 20.62 23.46 -57.28
CA ALA A 2 22.01 23.12 -57.56
C ALA A 2 22.86 24.06 -56.67
N LEU A 3 23.90 23.54 -56.00
CA LEU A 3 25.19 24.17 -55.62
C LEU A 3 25.12 25.45 -54.73
N ALA A 4 25.99 25.78 -53.77
CA ALA A 4 27.32 25.39 -53.29
C ALA A 4 27.39 25.91 -51.82
N GLY A 5 28.09 25.32 -50.86
CA GLY A 5 29.56 25.29 -50.79
C GLY A 5 30.13 26.56 -50.13
N ARG A 6 30.49 26.49 -48.84
CA ARG A 6 31.72 27.12 -48.31
C ARG A 6 32.05 26.63 -46.90
N LEU A 7 33.09 25.78 -46.82
CA LEU A 7 33.91 25.64 -45.63
C LEU A 7 34.64 26.96 -45.38
N SER A 8 34.65 27.42 -44.13
CA SER A 8 35.60 28.44 -43.67
C SER A 8 36.18 28.02 -42.32
N SER A 9 37.43 27.59 -42.38
CA SER A 9 38.33 27.35 -41.26
C SER A 9 38.64 28.66 -40.54
N GLY A 10 38.45 28.70 -39.23
CA GLY A 10 38.97 29.74 -38.33
C GLY A 10 39.65 29.09 -37.14
N LYS A 11 40.98 29.05 -37.18
CA LYS A 11 41.86 28.59 -36.11
C LYS A 11 42.00 29.67 -35.02
N SER A 12 42.33 29.22 -33.81
CA SER A 12 43.00 29.97 -32.72
C SER A 12 42.11 30.97 -31.95
N SER A 13 42.12 31.08 -30.63
CA SER A 13 43.15 30.76 -29.64
C SER A 13 42.50 30.38 -28.31
N ILE A 14 42.98 29.29 -27.71
CA ILE A 14 42.72 28.91 -26.33
C ILE A 14 43.83 29.57 -25.50
N LEU A 15 43.57 30.77 -24.97
CA LEU A 15 44.33 31.37 -23.87
C LEU A 15 43.28 31.54 -22.76
N GLY A 16 43.28 30.75 -21.71
CA GLY A 16 44.40 30.65 -20.77
C GLY A 16 44.11 31.56 -19.57
N LEU A 17 42.99 31.30 -18.87
CA LEU A 17 42.72 31.87 -17.55
C LEU A 17 42.41 30.71 -16.59
N CYS A 18 43.45 30.15 -15.99
CA CYS A 18 43.29 29.25 -14.84
C CYS A 18 42.90 30.12 -13.65
N ARG A 19 41.59 30.35 -13.49
CA ARG A 19 41.02 30.96 -12.28
C ARG A 19 41.17 29.94 -11.15
N GLN A 20 42.12 30.18 -10.25
CA GLN A 20 42.28 29.40 -9.03
C GLN A 20 41.01 29.54 -8.19
N VAL A 21 40.20 28.49 -8.17
CA VAL A 21 39.08 28.34 -7.23
C VAL A 21 39.68 27.80 -5.94
N ALA A 22 39.78 28.65 -4.92
CA ALA A 22 40.11 28.19 -3.58
C ALA A 22 39.07 27.14 -3.15
N PRO A 23 39.46 25.98 -2.59
CA PRO A 23 38.50 25.07 -2.00
C PRO A 23 37.91 25.75 -0.77
N SER A 24 36.66 26.20 -0.88
CA SER A 24 35.85 26.50 0.30
C SER A 24 35.78 25.20 1.11
N VAL A 25 36.48 25.14 2.24
CA VAL A 25 36.29 24.09 3.24
C VAL A 25 34.88 24.29 3.78
N GLY A 26 33.90 23.64 3.14
CA GLY A 26 32.54 23.61 3.64
C GLY A 26 32.55 22.92 5.00
N LEU A 27 32.18 23.65 6.05
CA LEU A 27 31.78 23.05 7.30
C LEU A 27 30.69 22.02 6.98
N ARG A 28 31.01 20.74 7.14
CA ARG A 28 29.99 19.70 7.18
C ARG A 28 29.24 19.90 8.49
N SER A 29 28.04 20.48 8.40
CA SER A 29 27.03 20.40 9.46
C SER A 29 26.70 18.92 9.65
N ALA A 30 27.41 18.28 10.58
CA ALA A 30 27.10 16.94 11.02
C ALA A 30 26.18 17.03 12.23
N SER A 31 25.11 16.23 12.20
CA SER A 31 24.44 15.70 13.38
C SER A 31 23.29 16.49 14.04
N THR A 32 22.34 17.00 13.26
CA THR A 32 20.97 17.27 13.77
C THR A 32 19.88 16.59 12.92
N ASP A 33 20.03 16.56 11.60
CA ASP A 33 19.04 15.98 10.68
C ASP A 33 18.86 14.46 10.81
N SER A 34 19.86 13.72 11.27
CA SER A 34 19.75 12.27 11.49
C SER A 34 18.96 11.93 12.75
N PHE A 35 19.03 12.79 13.76
CA PHE A 35 18.30 12.62 15.02
C PHE A 35 16.80 12.89 14.81
N THR A 36 16.46 13.98 14.12
CA THR A 36 15.07 14.31 13.78
C THR A 36 14.41 13.27 12.87
N LYS A 37 15.16 12.68 11.93
CA LYS A 37 14.67 11.57 11.09
C LYS A 37 14.38 10.31 11.89
N ARG A 38 15.19 10.01 12.90
CA ARG A 38 14.99 8.85 13.77
C ARG A 38 13.74 9.02 14.62
N GLU A 39 13.59 10.17 15.28
CA GLU A 39 12.40 10.47 16.09
C GLU A 39 11.11 10.41 15.25
N ARG A 40 11.12 11.02 14.06
CA ARG A 40 9.98 10.94 13.13
C ARG A 40 9.69 9.52 12.66
N GLY A 41 10.72 8.69 12.48
CA GLY A 41 10.57 7.28 12.10
C GLY A 41 9.91 6.45 13.21
N GLU A 42 10.34 6.67 14.45
CA GLU A 42 9.79 6.01 15.64
C GLU A 42 8.33 6.45 15.90
N GLU A 43 8.06 7.75 15.78
CA GLU A 43 6.72 8.34 15.86
C GLU A 43 5.78 7.75 14.80
N THR A 44 6.22 7.69 13.55
CA THR A 44 5.43 7.10 12.45
C THR A 44 5.14 5.62 12.68
N ALA A 45 6.12 4.86 13.17
CA ALA A 45 5.95 3.45 13.46
C ALA A 45 4.96 3.22 14.63
N HIS A 46 5.01 4.08 15.65
CA HIS A 46 4.08 4.06 16.77
C HIS A 46 2.65 4.38 16.30
N PHE A 47 2.44 5.48 15.58
CA PHE A 47 1.12 5.85 15.09
C PHE A 47 0.53 4.82 14.14
N LYS A 48 1.32 4.23 13.24
CA LYS A 48 0.82 3.15 12.37
C LYS A 48 0.29 1.95 13.15
N ARG A 49 0.94 1.60 14.27
CA ARG A 49 0.47 0.49 15.13
C ARG A 49 -0.84 0.86 15.83
N GLU A 50 -0.92 2.06 16.38
CA GLU A 50 -2.13 2.52 17.06
C GLU A 50 -3.29 2.74 16.07
N GLU A 51 -3.03 3.27 14.89
CA GLU A 51 -4.02 3.37 13.81
C GLU A 51 -4.55 2.01 13.38
N ALA A 52 -3.68 1.00 13.23
CA ALA A 52 -4.11 -0.36 12.93
C ALA A 52 -4.98 -0.95 14.05
N ARG A 53 -4.64 -0.68 15.32
CA ARG A 53 -5.44 -1.09 16.47
C ARG A 53 -6.80 -0.40 16.48
N MET A 54 -6.83 0.93 16.33
CA MET A 54 -8.06 1.72 16.28
C MET A 54 -8.96 1.30 15.12
N LEU A 55 -8.38 1.05 13.94
CA LEU A 55 -9.13 0.57 12.78
C LEU A 55 -9.75 -0.80 13.03
N LYS A 56 -9.03 -1.71 13.70
CA LYS A 56 -9.57 -3.02 14.09
C LYS A 56 -10.73 -2.87 15.08
N GLU A 57 -10.60 -1.98 16.05
CA GLU A 57 -11.67 -1.69 17.01
C GLU A 57 -12.89 -1.06 16.31
N LEU A 58 -12.69 -0.17 15.35
CA LEU A 58 -13.76 0.42 14.55
C LEU A 58 -14.48 -0.64 13.71
N LEU A 59 -13.74 -1.49 13.00
CA LEU A 59 -14.32 -2.58 12.22
C LEU A 59 -15.11 -3.55 13.10
N ASN A 60 -14.62 -3.85 14.31
CA ASN A 60 -15.37 -4.67 15.26
C ASN A 60 -16.67 -3.99 15.71
N LYS A 61 -16.68 -2.67 15.93
CA LYS A 61 -17.89 -1.92 16.27
C LYS A 61 -18.88 -1.89 15.11
N VAL A 62 -18.41 -1.60 13.90
CA VAL A 62 -19.23 -1.61 12.68
C VAL A 62 -19.83 -3.00 12.45
N LYS A 63 -19.03 -4.05 12.61
CA LYS A 63 -19.51 -5.43 12.53
C LYS A 63 -20.60 -5.71 13.57
N LYS A 64 -20.38 -5.36 14.84
CA LYS A 64 -21.39 -5.54 15.89
C LYS A 64 -22.68 -4.78 15.59
N SER A 65 -22.58 -3.52 15.14
CA SER A 65 -23.75 -2.73 14.76
C SER A 65 -24.48 -3.31 13.54
N ALA A 66 -23.75 -3.90 12.58
CA ALA A 66 -24.36 -4.63 11.48
C ALA A 66 -25.03 -5.92 11.97
N ASP A 67 -24.36 -6.74 12.78
CA ASP A 67 -24.91 -7.98 13.32
C ASP A 67 -26.16 -7.74 14.20
N GLU A 68 -26.21 -6.62 14.94
CA GLU A 68 -27.34 -6.23 15.80
C GLU A 68 -28.53 -5.63 15.01
N GLY A 69 -28.27 -5.00 13.87
CA GLY A 69 -29.29 -4.31 13.06
C GLY A 69 -29.74 -5.05 11.81
N ASP A 70 -28.98 -6.04 11.32
CA ASP A 70 -29.15 -6.65 10.01
C ASP A 70 -29.53 -8.15 10.09
N SER A 71 -30.75 -8.41 10.59
CA SER A 71 -31.34 -9.75 10.57
C SER A 71 -31.55 -10.28 9.14
N GLU A 72 -31.78 -9.39 8.18
CA GLU A 72 -31.95 -9.72 6.75
C GLU A 72 -30.62 -10.06 6.07
N GLY A 73 -29.54 -9.33 6.35
CA GLY A 73 -28.20 -9.59 5.82
C GLY A 73 -27.62 -10.89 6.38
N ALA A 74 -27.86 -11.21 7.64
CA ALA A 74 -27.51 -12.52 8.20
C ALA A 74 -28.22 -13.67 7.45
N ALA A 75 -29.48 -13.50 7.06
CA ALA A 75 -30.21 -14.46 6.24
C ALA A 75 -29.69 -14.50 4.79
N ALA A 76 -29.30 -13.36 4.22
CA ALA A 76 -28.72 -13.28 2.88
C ALA A 76 -27.34 -13.95 2.80
N HIS A 77 -26.50 -13.77 3.83
CA HIS A 77 -25.20 -14.44 3.94
C HIS A 77 -25.34 -15.95 4.08
N LYS A 78 -26.27 -16.42 4.92
CA LYS A 78 -26.58 -17.85 5.05
C LYS A 78 -27.01 -18.45 3.71
N LYS A 79 -27.88 -17.76 2.95
CA LYS A 79 -28.30 -18.21 1.61
C LYS A 79 -27.12 -18.27 0.64
N ALA A 80 -26.33 -17.20 0.53
CA ALA A 80 -25.15 -17.16 -0.34
C ALA A 80 -24.15 -18.28 -0.01
N ASP A 81 -23.93 -18.55 1.28
CA ASP A 81 -23.06 -19.62 1.73
C ASP A 81 -23.64 -21.01 1.44
N THR A 82 -24.95 -21.21 1.62
CA THR A 82 -25.60 -22.48 1.25
C THR A 82 -25.50 -22.75 -0.25
N GLU A 83 -25.62 -21.72 -1.10
CA GLU A 83 -25.47 -21.85 -2.55
C GLU A 83 -24.03 -22.15 -2.96
N ALA A 84 -23.06 -21.52 -2.31
CA ALA A 84 -21.65 -21.85 -2.50
C ALA A 84 -21.32 -23.28 -2.05
N LEU A 85 -21.89 -23.72 -0.94
CA LEU A 85 -21.74 -25.08 -0.43
C LEU A 85 -22.34 -26.10 -1.40
N LYS A 86 -23.55 -25.85 -1.92
CA LYS A 86 -24.21 -26.70 -2.93
C LYS A 86 -23.38 -26.82 -4.22
N LYS A 87 -22.68 -25.78 -4.65
CA LYS A 87 -21.77 -25.83 -5.82
C LYS A 87 -20.55 -26.73 -5.61
N ILE A 88 -19.99 -26.75 -4.40
CA ILE A 88 -18.83 -27.57 -4.05
C ILE A 88 -19.27 -29.03 -3.83
N VAL A 89 -20.35 -29.19 -3.10
CA VAL A 89 -20.84 -30.47 -2.58
C VAL A 89 -21.71 -31.21 -3.59
N GLY A 90 -22.27 -30.53 -4.59
CA GLY A 90 -23.03 -31.15 -5.68
C GLY A 90 -22.22 -32.20 -6.47
N LYS A 91 -20.89 -32.20 -6.37
CA LYS A 91 -20.02 -33.24 -6.94
C LYS A 91 -20.00 -34.54 -6.13
N TYR A 92 -20.43 -34.50 -4.87
CA TYR A 92 -20.28 -35.57 -3.89
C TYR A 92 -21.62 -36.20 -3.44
N ASN A 93 -22.76 -35.80 -4.05
CA ASN A 93 -24.11 -36.31 -3.70
C ASN A 93 -24.39 -36.34 -2.18
N MET A 94 -24.02 -35.26 -1.48
CA MET A 94 -24.25 -35.17 -0.04
C MET A 94 -25.74 -34.94 0.24
N SER A 95 -26.22 -35.51 1.34
CA SER A 95 -27.62 -35.39 1.74
C SER A 95 -27.92 -33.96 2.22
N GLU A 96 -29.17 -33.51 2.06
CA GLU A 96 -29.59 -32.16 2.47
C GLU A 96 -29.47 -31.97 4.00
N THR A 97 -29.61 -33.06 4.77
CA THR A 97 -29.39 -33.10 6.21
C THR A 97 -27.94 -32.85 6.62
N ASP A 98 -26.97 -33.32 5.84
CA ASP A 98 -25.54 -33.08 6.11
C ASP A 98 -25.16 -31.65 5.73
N LEU A 99 -25.74 -31.10 4.67
CA LEU A 99 -25.56 -29.69 4.29
C LEU A 99 -26.05 -28.76 5.41
N ASP A 100 -27.23 -29.04 5.97
CA ASP A 100 -27.76 -28.27 7.08
C ASP A 100 -26.91 -28.39 8.34
N ALA A 101 -26.34 -29.57 8.62
CA ALA A 101 -25.40 -29.76 9.73
C ALA A 101 -24.10 -28.97 9.53
N VAL A 102 -23.57 -28.88 8.31
CA VAL A 102 -22.38 -28.09 7.98
C VAL A 102 -22.66 -26.59 8.08
N VAL A 103 -23.83 -26.14 7.61
CA VAL A 103 -24.25 -24.75 7.74
C VAL A 103 -24.45 -24.40 9.23
N ALA A 104 -25.10 -25.27 9.99
CA ALA A 104 -25.26 -25.11 11.43
C ALA A 104 -23.90 -25.05 12.15
N TRP A 105 -22.91 -25.87 11.76
CA TRP A 105 -21.55 -25.81 12.32
C TRP A 105 -20.84 -24.48 12.03
N LYS A 106 -21.01 -23.90 10.83
CA LYS A 106 -20.37 -22.63 10.44
C LYS A 106 -20.96 -21.42 11.17
N TYR A 107 -22.25 -21.49 11.51
CA TYR A 107 -23.04 -20.38 12.05
C TYR A 107 -23.48 -20.58 13.52
N ALA A 108 -23.03 -21.65 14.18
CA ALA A 108 -23.16 -21.85 15.62
C ALA A 108 -22.29 -20.84 16.38
#